data_AF-A0A7J4BD91-F1
#
_entry.id   AF-A0A7J4BD91-F1
#
_cell.length_a   1.000
_cell.length_b   1.000
_cell.length_c   1.000
_cell.angle_alpha   90.00
_cell.angle_beta   90.00
_cell.angle_gamma   90.00
#
_symmetry.space_group_name_H-M   'P 1'
#
loop_
_entity.id
_entity.type
_entity.pdbx_description
1 polymer ?
#
loop_
_entity_poly.entity_id
_entity_poly.type
_entity_poly.pdbx_seq_one_letter_code
_entity_poly.pdbx_strand_id
1 'polypeptide(L)' 'MENVKFEVLSEETVQINERNFIEVAKKKAVSENASYEFYSISRGFLDAKGQKKFKNSVSIPCEFIEKVILAMDRIKTL' A
#
# COMPACT_ATOMS: atom_id res chain seq x y z
N MET A 1 -8.99 -14.84 18.26
CA MET A 1 -8.56 -13.93 17.18
C MET A 1 -8.36 -14.79 15.95
N GLU A 2 -9.18 -14.64 14.92
CA GLU A 2 -8.94 -15.35 13.64
C GLU A 2 -7.57 -14.93 13.09
N ASN A 3 -6.81 -15.90 12.58
CA ASN A 3 -5.53 -15.64 11.94
C ASN A 3 -5.78 -15.00 10.57
N VAL A 4 -5.56 -13.69 10.46
CA VAL A 4 -5.58 -12.99 9.17
C VAL A 4 -4.18 -13.00 8.58
N LYS A 5 -4.02 -13.63 7.41
CA LYS A 5 -2.78 -13.60 6.62
C LYS A 5 -2.90 -12.52 5.56
N PHE A 6 -1.81 -11.81 5.32
CA PHE A 6 -1.73 -10.81 4.25
C PHE A 6 -0.80 -11.30 3.16
N GLU A 7 -1.29 -11.29 1.93
CA GLU A 7 -0.55 -11.61 0.72
C GLU A 7 -0.40 -10.35 -0.12
N VAL A 8 0.80 -10.10 -0.68
CA VAL A 8 1.01 -9.03 -1.66
C VAL A 8 0.81 -9.62 -3.05
N LEU A 9 -0.20 -9.13 -3.76
CA LEU A 9 -0.52 -9.58 -5.13
C LEU A 9 0.32 -8.84 -6.17
N SER A 10 0.53 -7.54 -5.96
CA SER A 10 1.41 -6.70 -6.78
C SER A 10 1.87 -5.49 -5.98
N GLU A 11 3.05 -4.96 -6.30
CA GLU A 11 3.57 -3.74 -5.68
C GLU A 11 4.42 -2.92 -6.65
N GLU A 12 4.40 -1.61 -6.44
CA GLU A 12 5.27 -0.65 -7.09
C GLU A 12 5.87 0.30 -6.05
N THR A 13 7.16 0.61 -6.19
CA THR A 13 7.89 1.49 -5.28
C THR A 13 8.32 2.76 -6.00
N VAL A 14 7.90 3.90 -5.46
CA VAL A 14 8.33 5.23 -5.87
C VAL A 14 9.42 5.70 -4.91
N GLN A 15 10.65 5.80 -5.40
CA GLN A 15 11.77 6.29 -4.61
C GLN A 15 11.67 7.81 -4.43
N ILE A 16 11.74 8.29 -3.17
CA ILE A 16 11.79 9.74 -2.87
C ILE A 16 13.24 10.22 -2.74
N ASN A 17 14.09 9.40 -2.10
CA ASN A 17 15.54 9.59 -2.03
C ASN A 17 16.21 8.25 -1.68
N GLU A 18 17.52 8.22 -1.47
CA GLU A 18 18.29 7.00 -1.18
C GLU A 18 17.71 6.14 -0.05
N ARG A 19 17.08 6.76 0.95
CA ARG A 19 16.58 6.06 2.14
C ARG A 19 15.07 5.98 2.23
N ASN A 20 14.30 6.78 1.49
CA ASN A 20 12.86 6.89 1.68
C ASN A 20 12.09 6.62 0.40
N PHE A 21 10.95 5.96 0.53
CA PHE A 21 10.10 5.56 -0.60
C PHE A 21 8.61 5.66 -0.26
N ILE A 22 7.77 5.62 -1.29
CA ILE A 22 6.35 5.31 -1.18
C ILE A 22 6.13 3.98 -1.89
N GLU A 23 5.42 3.06 -1.26
CA GLU A 23 5.02 1.79 -1.85
C GLU A 23 3.51 1.82 -2.10
N VAL A 24 3.10 1.46 -3.31
CA VAL A 24 1.71 1.22 -3.68
C VAL A 24 1.57 -0.27 -3.96
N ALA A 25 0.73 -0.97 -3.20
CA ALA A 25 0.62 -2.42 -3.28
C ALA A 25 -0.84 -2.88 -3.26
N LYS A 26 -1.19 -3.83 -4.13
CA LYS A 26 -2.44 -4.58 -4.04
C LYS A 26 -2.22 -5.77 -3.12
N LYS A 27 -3.02 -5.89 -2.07
CA LYS A 27 -2.89 -6.91 -1.03
C LYS A 27 -4.19 -7.69 -0.87
N LYS A 28 -4.07 -8.94 -0.42
CA LYS A 28 -5.19 -9.81 -0.08
C LYS A 28 -5.09 -10.20 1.39
N ALA A 29 -6.09 -9.84 2.18
CA ALA A 29 -6.30 -10.38 3.51
C ALA A 29 -7.05 -11.70 3.39
N VAL A 30 -6.52 -12.77 3.97
CA VAL A 30 -7.13 -14.11 3.96
C VAL A 30 -7.34 -14.56 5.41
N SER A 31 -8.60 -14.85 5.73
CA SER A 31 -9.03 -15.51 6.97
C SER A 31 -9.61 -16.89 6.64
N GLU A 32 -10.00 -17.67 7.65
CA GLU A 32 -10.58 -19.01 7.44
C GLU A 32 -11.86 -18.98 6.59
N ASN A 33 -12.66 -17.91 6.72
CA ASN A 33 -14.01 -17.85 6.16
C ASN A 33 -14.18 -16.78 5.06
N ALA A 34 -13.20 -15.88 4.90
CA ALA A 34 -13.29 -14.77 3.96
C ALA A 34 -11.92 -14.35 3.43
N SER A 35 -11.91 -13.85 2.20
CA SER A 35 -10.76 -13.11 1.67
C SER A 35 -11.20 -11.77 1.12
N TYR A 36 -10.39 -10.74 1.35
CA TYR A 36 -10.66 -9.38 0.91
C TYR A 36 -9.42 -8.77 0.26
N GLU A 37 -9.57 -8.23 -0.95
CA GLU A 37 -8.50 -7.50 -1.64
C GLU A 37 -8.63 -6.00 -1.38
N PHE A 38 -7.48 -5.33 -1.25
CA PHE A 38 -7.42 -3.89 -1.04
C PHE A 38 -6.09 -3.33 -1.59
N TYR A 39 -6.06 -2.03 -1.84
CA TYR A 39 -4.84 -1.31 -2.17
C TYR A 39 -4.24 -0.68 -0.91
N SER A 40 -2.93 -0.64 -0.81
CA SER A 40 -2.20 -0.07 0.30
C SER A 40 -1.18 0.92 -0.22
N ILE A 41 -1.24 2.16 0.26
CA ILE A 41 -0.20 3.17 -0.01
C ILE A 41 0.56 3.38 1.30
N SER A 42 1.87 3.17 1.28
CA SER A 42 2.70 3.15 2.49
C SER A 42 3.92 4.03 2.36
N ARG A 43 4.23 4.86 3.37
CA ARG A 43 5.51 5.55 3.47
C ARG A 43 6.53 4.62 4.10
N GLY A 44 7.61 4.36 3.38
CA GLY A 44 8.68 3.51 3.85
C GLY A 44 10.05 4.19 3.88
N PHE A 45 10.98 3.53 4.59
CA PHE A 45 12.39 3.88 4.62
C PHE A 45 13.27 2.62 4.74
N LEU A 46 14.54 2.74 4.35
CA LEU A 46 15.55 1.72 4.58
C LEU A 46 16.22 1.96 5.94
N ASP A 47 16.27 0.93 6.78
CA ASP A 47 17.01 0.98 8.03
C ASP A 47 18.53 0.90 7.83
N ALA A 48 19.32 0.94 8.92
CA ALA A 48 20.79 0.89 8.84
C ALA A 48 21.34 -0.39 8.20
N LYS A 49 20.54 -1.46 8.12
CA LYS A 49 20.88 -2.72 7.46
C LYS A 49 20.32 -2.80 6.04
N GLY A 50 19.73 -1.72 5.53
CA GLY A 50 19.10 -1.67 4.21
C GLY A 50 17.74 -2.37 4.14
N GLN A 51 17.11 -2.71 5.28
CA GLN A 51 15.80 -3.38 5.27
C GLN A 51 14.68 -2.37 5.15
N LYS A 52 13.64 -2.70 4.36
CA LYS A 52 12.41 -1.91 4.28
C LYS A 52 11.72 -1.87 5.65
N LYS A 53 11.42 -0.65 6.12
CA LYS A 53 10.57 -0.34 7.27
C LYS A 53 9.47 0.61 6.83
N PHE A 54 8.28 0.47 7.40
CA PHE A 54 7.12 1.30 7.08
C PHE A 54 6.77 2.19 8.26
N LYS A 55 6.47 3.47 8.00
CA LYS A 55 6.10 4.46 9.03
C LYS A 55 4.59 4.59 9.17
N ASN A 56 3.92 4.78 8.05
CA ASN A 56 2.47 4.89 7.99
C ASN A 56 1.96 4.26 6.70
N SER A 57 0.69 3.89 6.70
CA SER A 57 0.00 3.35 5.54
C SER A 57 -1.46 3.73 5.58
N VAL A 58 -2.07 3.77 4.39
CA VAL A 58 -3.52 3.83 4.20
C VAL A 58 -3.95 2.64 3.37
N SER A 59 -5.01 1.98 3.80
CA SER A 59 -5.67 0.91 3.06
C SER A 59 -6.91 1.46 2.37
N ILE A 60 -7.03 1.19 1.08
CA ILE A 60 -8.09 1.66 0.21
C ILE A 60 -8.84 0.42 -0.30
N PRO A 61 -10.12 0.27 0.03
CA PRO A 61 -11.00 -0.72 -0.57
C PRO A 61 -10.94 -0.72 -2.10
N CYS A 62 -10.96 -1.90 -2.74
CA CYS A 62 -10.86 -2.03 -4.19
C CYS A 62 -11.91 -1.20 -4.93
N GLU A 63 -13.14 -1.13 -4.43
CA GLU A 63 -14.25 -0.41 -5.05
C GLU A 63 -14.13 1.13 -4.98
N PHE A 64 -13.10 1.64 -4.28
CA PHE A 64 -12.82 3.08 -4.16
C PHE A 64 -11.51 3.52 -4.85
N ILE A 65 -10.66 2.61 -5.36
CA ILE A 65 -9.34 2.99 -5.89
C ILE A 65 -9.43 3.97 -7.07
N GLU A 66 -10.35 3.74 -7.99
CA GLU A 66 -10.58 4.62 -9.14
C GLU A 66 -10.96 6.04 -8.70
N LYS A 67 -11.77 6.17 -7.65
CA LYS A 67 -12.16 7.48 -7.10
C LYS A 67 -10.97 8.19 -6.47
N VAL A 68 -10.07 7.46 -5.82
CA VAL A 68 -8.85 8.00 -5.24
C VAL A 68 -7.89 8.46 -6.34
N ILE A 69 -7.70 7.66 -7.39
CA ILE A 69 -6.88 8.03 -8.57
C ILE A 69 -7.41 9.31 -9.21
N LEU A 70 -8.71 9.38 -9.50
CA LEU A 70 -9.36 10.58 -10.04
C LEU A 70 -9.25 11.80 -9.11
N ALA A 71 -9.23 11.61 -7.79
CA ALA A 71 -8.97 12.70 -6.86
C ALA A 71 -7.52 13.20 -6.94
N MET A 72 -6.54 12.29 -7.06
CA MET A 72 -5.14 12.63 -7.26
C MET A 72 -4.89 13.37 -8.58
N ASP A 73 -5.52 12.93 -9.67
CA ASP A 73 -5.39 13.59 -10.97
C ASP A 73 -5.95 15.02 -10.95
N ARG A 74 -7.09 15.24 -10.28
CA ARG A 74 -7.68 16.58 -10.15
C ARG A 74 -6.81 17.56 -9.36
N ILE A 75 -6.13 17.10 -8.31
CA ILE A 75 -5.24 17.97 -7.52
C ILE A 75 -3.87 18.17 -8.18
N LYS A 76 -3.45 17.25 -9.07
CA LYS A 76 -2.19 17.36 -9.82
C LYS A 76 -2.23 18.46 -10.88
N THR A 77 -3.41 18.74 -11.43
CA THR A 77 -3.60 19.75 -12.49
C THR A 77 -3.89 21.16 -11.96
N LEU A 78 -4.00 21.32 -10.63
CA LEU A 78 -4.02 22.60 -9.94
C LEU A 78 -2.60 23.11 -9.72
#